data_AF-A0A842S550-F1
#
_entry.id   AF-A0A842S550-F1
#
_cell.length_a   1.000
_cell.length_b   1.000
_cell.length_c   1.000
_cell.angle_alpha   90.00
_cell.angle_beta   90.00
_cell.angle_gamma   90.00
#
_symmetry.space_group_name_H-M   'P 1'
#
loop_
_entity.id
_entity.type
_entity.pdbx_description
1 polymer ?
#
loop_
_entity_poly.entity_id
_entity_poly.type
_entity_poly.pdbx_seq_one_letter_code
_entity_poly.pdbx_strand_id
1 'polypeptide(L)'
;MSKFKKKTDAQRVSTYELDVKLIKIIEFSGWFFLLALIGFMGIWVIFDMILDISFIDFEINAMTFSFIVFTGTSAALSFGLASNIKRNKDKKRQLFIDWIIGEFLFCMFAIFAVSVYVW
;
A
#
# COMPACT_ATOMS: atom_id res chain seq x y z
N MET A 1 -1.71 42.10 33.28
CA MET A 1 -2.01 41.66 31.90
C MET A 1 -1.71 40.18 31.78
N SER A 2 -2.74 39.32 31.72
CA SER A 2 -2.57 37.87 31.49
C SER A 2 -3.82 37.37 30.75
N LYS A 3 -3.84 37.56 29.42
CA LYS A 3 -4.92 37.05 28.54
C LYS A 3 -4.35 36.20 27.39
N PHE A 4 -3.29 35.44 27.65
CA PHE A 4 -2.69 34.51 26.69
C PHE A 4 -2.58 33.09 27.25
N LYS A 5 -3.70 32.51 27.69
CA LYS A 5 -3.78 31.06 27.94
C LYS A 5 -5.19 30.56 27.65
N LYS A 6 -5.50 30.29 26.38
CA LYS A 6 -6.53 29.34 25.89
C LYS A 6 -6.68 29.44 24.37
N LYS A 7 -5.71 28.90 23.62
CA LYS A 7 -5.91 28.53 22.20
C LYS A 7 -5.43 27.11 21.87
N THR A 8 -4.81 26.42 22.83
CA THR A 8 -4.11 25.15 22.61
C THR A 8 -5.04 23.96 22.36
N ASP A 9 -6.24 23.95 22.94
CA ASP A 9 -7.14 22.78 22.84
C ASP A 9 -7.78 22.62 21.47
N ALA A 10 -8.29 23.70 20.86
CA ALA A 10 -8.92 23.63 19.53
C ALA A 10 -7.93 23.20 18.43
N GLN A 11 -6.67 23.63 18.53
CA GLN A 11 -5.64 23.30 17.55
C GLN A 11 -5.12 21.87 17.70
N ARG A 12 -5.11 21.32 18.93
CA ARG A 12 -4.83 19.90 19.18
C ARG A 12 -5.91 18.98 18.61
N VAL A 13 -7.19 19.35 18.76
CA VAL A 13 -8.32 18.58 18.24
C VAL A 13 -8.33 18.57 16.70
N SER A 14 -8.07 19.71 16.04
CA SER A 14 -8.02 19.74 14.57
C SER A 14 -6.86 18.91 13.99
N THR A 15 -5.70 18.92 14.65
CA THR A 15 -4.54 18.12 14.23
C THR A 15 -4.83 16.63 14.40
N TYR A 16 -5.55 16.24 15.45
CA TYR A 16 -5.98 14.86 15.69
C TYR A 16 -6.93 14.35 14.60
N GLU A 17 -7.92 15.14 14.19
CA GLU A 17 -8.85 14.76 13.11
C GLU A 17 -8.14 14.57 11.77
N LEU A 18 -7.19 15.44 11.45
CA LEU A 18 -6.37 15.32 10.24
C LEU A 18 -5.53 14.04 10.25
N ASP A 19 -4.96 13.68 11.40
CA ASP A 19 -4.17 12.46 11.56
C ASP A 19 -5.03 11.20 11.41
N VAL A 20 -6.25 11.21 11.96
CA VAL A 20 -7.20 10.10 11.78
C VAL A 20 -7.63 9.97 10.32
N LYS A 21 -7.87 11.08 9.62
CA LYS A 21 -8.19 11.06 8.18
C LYS A 21 -7.03 10.51 7.36
N LEU A 22 -5.80 10.95 7.63
CA LEU A 22 -4.60 10.47 6.94
C LEU A 22 -4.40 8.96 7.12
N ILE A 23 -4.52 8.47 8.36
CA ILE A 23 -4.41 7.04 8.64
C ILE A 23 -5.49 6.25 7.90
N LYS A 24 -6.75 6.71 7.92
CA LYS A 24 -7.84 6.05 7.18
C LYS A 24 -7.59 6.01 5.67
N ILE A 25 -7.03 7.07 5.09
CA ILE A 25 -6.69 7.09 3.66
C ILE A 25 -5.60 6.06 3.35
N ILE A 26 -4.57 5.96 4.19
CA ILE A 26 -3.50 4.96 4.02
C ILE A 26 -4.05 3.54 4.15
N GLU A 27 -4.89 3.29 5.16
CA GLU A 27 -5.55 1.99 5.33
C GLU A 27 -6.46 1.66 4.14
N PHE A 28 -7.22 2.64 3.65
CA PHE A 28 -8.06 2.48 2.46
C PHE A 28 -7.22 2.16 1.22
N SER A 29 -6.07 2.81 1.06
CA SER A 29 -5.10 2.48 0.00
C SER A 29 -4.62 1.04 0.11
N GLY A 30 -4.26 0.58 1.31
CA GLY A 30 -3.86 -0.81 1.55
C GLY A 30 -4.96 -1.81 1.20
N TRP A 31 -6.20 -1.52 1.60
CA TRP A 31 -7.37 -2.34 1.26
C TRP A 31 -7.64 -2.37 -0.24
N PHE A 32 -7.49 -1.25 -0.93
CA PHE A 32 -7.67 -1.18 -2.38
C PHE A 32 -6.68 -2.10 -3.11
N PHE A 33 -5.39 -2.05 -2.75
CA PHE A 33 -4.39 -2.94 -3.31
C PHE A 33 -4.65 -4.41 -2.97
N LEU A 34 -5.06 -4.70 -1.73
CA LEU A 34 -5.37 -6.06 -1.30
C LEU A 34 -6.57 -6.64 -2.06
N LEU A 35 -7.64 -5.86 -2.21
CA LEU A 35 -8.83 -6.28 -2.96
C LEU A 35 -8.52 -6.44 -4.45
N ALA A 36 -7.67 -5.59 -5.02
CA ALA A 36 -7.20 -5.76 -6.39
C ALA A 36 -6.42 -7.07 -6.56
N LEU A 37 -5.52 -7.40 -5.63
CA LEU A 37 -4.78 -8.66 -5.64
C LEU A 37 -5.71 -9.87 -5.49
N ILE A 38 -6.64 -9.84 -4.53
CA ILE A 38 -7.61 -10.92 -4.32
C ILE A 38 -8.52 -11.08 -5.53
N GLY A 39 -8.99 -9.98 -6.11
CA GLY A 39 -9.80 -10.00 -7.34
C GLY A 39 -9.03 -10.60 -8.50
N PHE A 40 -7.77 -10.22 -8.68
CA PHE A 40 -6.90 -10.76 -9.72
C PHE A 40 -6.66 -12.27 -9.54
N MET A 41 -6.25 -12.70 -8.35
CA MET A 41 -6.02 -14.12 -8.04
C MET A 41 -7.32 -14.92 -8.10
N GLY A 42 -8.44 -14.34 -7.67
CA GLY A 42 -9.76 -14.98 -7.69
C GLY A 42 -10.27 -15.19 -9.11
N ILE A 43 -10.13 -14.18 -9.98
CA ILE A 43 -10.40 -14.32 -11.42
C ILE A 43 -9.49 -15.41 -11.99
N TRP A 44 -8.20 -15.41 -11.65
CA TRP A 44 -7.26 -16.41 -12.14
C TRP A 44 -7.69 -17.84 -11.81
N VAL A 45 -8.09 -18.10 -10.56
CA VAL A 45 -8.61 -19.40 -10.11
C VAL A 45 -9.95 -19.75 -10.75
N ILE A 46 -10.85 -18.79 -10.93
CA ILE A 46 -12.16 -19.02 -11.57
C ILE A 46 -11.97 -19.39 -13.05
N PHE A 47 -11.06 -18.71 -13.75
CA PHE A 47 -10.73 -19.02 -15.14
C PHE A 47 -10.11 -20.41 -15.25
N ASP A 48 -9.20 -20.78 -14.34
CA ASP A 48 -8.61 -22.12 -14.28
C ASP A 48 -9.68 -23.21 -14.04
N MET A 49 -10.63 -22.97 -13.14
CA MET A 49 -11.69 -23.93 -12.81
C MET A 49 -12.79 -24.04 -13.88
N ILE A 50 -13.08 -22.97 -14.62
CA ILE A 50 -14.10 -22.96 -15.70
C ILE A 50 -13.50 -23.48 -17.02
N LEU A 51 -12.24 -23.13 -17.30
CA LEU A 51 -11.51 -23.53 -18.51
C LEU A 51 -10.55 -24.68 -18.17
N ASP A 52 -11.10 -25.82 -17.75
CA ASP A 52 -10.42 -27.12 -17.62
C ASP A 52 -9.96 -27.68 -19.00
N ILE A 53 -9.38 -26.80 -19.83
CA ILE A 53 -9.17 -26.89 -21.27
C ILE A 53 -7.82 -26.23 -21.57
N SER A 54 -6.74 -26.99 -21.38
CA SER A 54 -5.74 -27.40 -22.39
C SER A 54 -5.44 -26.51 -23.63
N PHE A 55 -5.73 -25.20 -23.64
CA PHE A 55 -5.54 -24.32 -24.81
C PHE A 55 -4.90 -22.97 -24.51
N ILE A 56 -4.76 -22.60 -23.24
CA ILE A 56 -3.98 -21.44 -22.83
C ILE A 56 -2.99 -21.96 -21.80
N ASP A 57 -1.75 -22.19 -22.22
CA ASP A 57 -0.64 -22.26 -21.28
C ASP A 57 -0.60 -20.90 -20.57
N PHE A 58 -1.28 -20.81 -19.43
CA PHE A 58 -1.23 -19.66 -18.54
C PHE A 58 0.13 -19.66 -17.85
N GLU A 59 1.18 -19.41 -18.64
CA GLU A 59 2.51 -19.21 -18.12
C GLU A 59 2.49 -18.00 -17.17
N ILE A 60 3.19 -18.13 -16.05
CA ILE A 60 3.49 -17.00 -15.17
C ILE A 60 4.38 -16.05 -15.96
N ASN A 61 3.72 -15.17 -16.71
CA ASN A 61 4.38 -14.15 -17.48
C ASN A 61 4.94 -13.10 -16.51
N ALA A 62 6.03 -12.45 -16.91
CA ALA A 62 6.67 -11.37 -16.18
C ALA A 62 5.65 -10.30 -15.72
N MET A 63 4.60 -10.05 -16.51
CA MET A 63 3.51 -9.13 -16.17
C MET A 63 2.67 -9.61 -14.97
N THR A 64 2.26 -10.87 -14.95
CA THR A 64 1.48 -11.49 -13.86
C THR A 64 2.27 -11.48 -12.56
N PHE A 65 3.56 -11.86 -12.63
CA PHE A 65 4.48 -11.80 -11.51
C PHE A 65 4.66 -10.37 -10.99
N SER A 66 4.90 -9.41 -11.88
CA SER A 66 5.03 -7.98 -11.53
C SER A 66 3.80 -7.45 -10.83
N PHE A 67 2.62 -7.80 -11.32
CA PHE A 67 1.35 -7.35 -10.75
C PHE A 67 1.15 -7.90 -9.33
N ILE A 68 1.38 -9.20 -9.12
CA ILE A 68 1.24 -9.85 -7.81
C ILE A 68 2.22 -9.23 -6.81
N VAL A 69 3.49 -9.11 -7.21
CA VAL A 69 4.55 -8.56 -6.37
C VAL A 69 4.22 -7.12 -6.01
N PHE A 70 3.93 -6.26 -6.99
CA PHE A 70 3.60 -4.86 -6.79
C PHE A 70 2.37 -4.68 -5.87
N THR A 71 1.23 -5.27 -6.22
CA THR A 71 -0.01 -5.08 -5.46
C THR A 71 0.08 -5.65 -4.05
N GLY A 72 0.75 -6.79 -3.88
CA GLY A 72 0.98 -7.40 -2.57
C GLY A 72 1.87 -6.56 -1.66
N THR A 73 3.00 -6.06 -2.19
CA THR A 73 3.91 -5.23 -1.39
C THR A 73 3.36 -3.84 -1.13
N SER A 74 2.70 -3.19 -2.09
CA SER A 74 2.08 -1.88 -1.87
C SER A 74 0.96 -1.97 -0.82
N ALA A 75 0.21 -3.08 -0.79
CA ALA A 75 -0.76 -3.35 0.28
C ALA A 75 -0.06 -3.50 1.64
N ALA A 76 0.98 -4.34 1.72
CA ALA A 76 1.72 -4.59 2.95
C ALA A 76 2.40 -3.32 3.50
N LEU A 77 3.03 -2.53 2.64
CA LEU A 77 3.67 -1.27 2.99
C LEU A 77 2.66 -0.24 3.47
N SER A 78 1.48 -0.15 2.84
CA SER A 78 0.39 0.74 3.27
C SER A 78 -0.13 0.36 4.67
N PHE A 79 -0.40 -0.91 4.93
CA PHE A 79 -0.84 -1.35 6.26
C PHE A 79 0.26 -1.19 7.32
N GLY A 80 1.52 -1.48 6.96
CA GLY A 80 2.68 -1.28 7.82
C GLY A 80 2.86 0.20 8.20
N LEU A 81 2.69 1.12 7.25
CA LEU A 81 2.73 2.55 7.49
C LEU A 81 1.59 2.99 8.42
N ALA A 82 0.35 2.59 8.14
CA ALA A 82 -0.80 2.93 8.97
C ALA A 82 -0.61 2.46 10.43
N SER A 83 -0.15 1.22 10.63
CA SER A 83 0.14 0.66 11.95
C SER A 83 1.26 1.43 12.67
N ASN A 84 2.35 1.75 11.97
CA ASN A 84 3.47 2.50 12.55
C ASN A 84 3.10 3.95 12.91
N ILE A 85 2.30 4.63 12.08
CA ILE A 85 1.80 5.99 12.38
C ILE A 85 0.85 5.96 13.59
N LYS A 86 -0.01 4.93 13.70
CA LYS A 86 -0.88 4.74 14.88
C LYS A 86 -0.08 4.62 16.17
N ARG A 87 1.05 3.90 16.14
CA ARG A 87 1.92 3.67 17.30
C ARG A 87 2.85 4.85 17.61
N ASN A 88 3.38 5.52 16.59
CA ASN A 88 4.38 6.60 16.72
C ASN A 88 3.89 7.89 16.06
N LYS A 89 2.83 8.50 16.61
CA LYS A 89 2.16 9.69 16.04
C LYS A 89 3.09 10.90 15.92
N ASP A 90 4.07 11.00 16.81
CA ASP A 90 5.11 12.02 16.86
C ASP A 90 6.07 11.96 15.66
N LYS A 91 6.30 10.76 15.09
CA LYS A 91 7.21 10.53 13.96
C LYS A 91 6.49 10.39 12.62
N LYS A 92 5.19 10.72 12.52
CA LYS A 92 4.37 10.49 11.32
C LYS A 92 5.00 11.01 10.02
N ARG A 93 5.63 12.19 10.05
CA ARG A 93 6.26 12.81 8.86
C ARG A 93 7.46 12.00 8.39
N GLN A 94 8.30 11.55 9.32
CA GLN A 94 9.46 10.73 9.00
C GLN A 94 9.01 9.39 8.42
N LEU A 95 8.07 8.71 9.09
CA LEU A 95 7.51 7.44 8.62
C LEU A 95 6.89 7.54 7.22
N PHE A 96 6.22 8.65 6.91
CA PHE A 96 5.65 8.88 5.59
C PHE A 96 6.72 9.07 4.51
N ILE A 97 7.81 9.79 4.81
CA ILE A 97 8.94 9.96 3.87
C ILE A 97 9.67 8.62 3.68
N ASP A 98 9.93 7.89 4.77
CA ASP A 98 10.57 6.57 4.72
C ASP A 98 9.73 5.60 3.88
N TRP A 99 8.40 5.69 3.98
CA TRP A 99 7.48 4.92 3.13
C TRP A 99 7.57 5.29 1.65
N ILE A 100 7.57 6.58 1.30
CA ILE A 100 7.73 7.01 -0.11
C ILE A 100 9.04 6.49 -0.69
N ILE A 101 10.13 6.61 0.07
CA ILE A 101 11.45 6.15 -0.36
C ILE A 101 11.47 4.62 -0.50
N GLY A 102 10.89 3.91 0.48
CA GLY A 102 10.77 2.45 0.45
C GLY A 102 9.97 1.95 -0.75
N GLU A 103 8.80 2.54 -1.01
CA GLU A 103 7.95 2.20 -2.16
C GLU A 103 8.67 2.49 -3.48
N PHE A 104 9.37 3.62 -3.58
CA PHE A 104 10.14 3.99 -4.77
C PHE A 104 11.29 3.00 -5.04
N LEU A 105 12.10 2.70 -4.02
CA LEU A 105 13.21 1.74 -4.14
C LEU A 105 12.70 0.34 -4.49
N PHE A 106 11.59 -0.05 -3.88
CA PHE A 106 10.94 -1.32 -4.19
C PHE A 106 10.46 -1.39 -5.64
N CYS A 107 9.78 -0.33 -6.13
CA CYS A 107 9.36 -0.25 -7.52
C CYS A 107 10.55 -0.32 -8.49
N MET A 108 11.64 0.40 -8.20
CA MET A 108 12.86 0.34 -9.01
C MET A 108 13.44 -1.09 -9.03
N PHE A 109 13.52 -1.75 -7.87
CA PHE A 109 13.98 -3.13 -7.78
C PHE A 109 13.09 -4.09 -8.57
N ALA A 110 11.77 -3.96 -8.46
CA ALA A 110 10.82 -4.79 -9.20
C ALA A 110 10.97 -4.61 -10.72
N ILE A 111 11.11 -3.37 -11.21
CA ILE A 111 11.36 -3.08 -12.62
C ILE A 111 12.67 -3.75 -13.09
N PHE A 112 13.75 -3.64 -12.32
CA PHE A 112 15.02 -4.29 -12.68
C PHE A 112 14.91 -5.82 -12.68
N ALA A 113 14.29 -6.41 -11.66
CA ALA A 113 14.12 -7.87 -11.57
C ALA A 113 13.32 -8.41 -12.77
N VAL A 114 12.25 -7.71 -13.14
CA VAL A 114 11.43 -8.05 -14.31
C VAL A 114 12.22 -7.87 -15.60
N SER A 115 12.98 -6.78 -15.72
CA SER A 115 13.81 -6.53 -16.91
C SER A 115 14.88 -7.61 -17.11
N VAL A 116 15.47 -8.13 -16.02
CA VAL A 116 16.43 -9.25 -16.06
C VAL A 116 15.74 -10.55 -16.44
N TYR A 117 14.52 -10.79 -15.98
CA TYR A 117 13.77 -12.00 -16.35
C TYR A 117 13.32 -12.02 -17.82
N VAL A 118 13.11 -10.84 -18.42
CA VAL A 118 12.67 -10.69 -19.82
C VAL A 118 13.86 -10.75 -20.82
N TRP A 119 15.10 -10.54 -20.36
CA TRP A 119 16.32 -10.61 -21.19
C TRP A 119 16.83 -12.04 -21.34
#